data_AF-K9TTJ4-F1
#
_entry.id   AF-K9TTJ4-F1
#
_cell.length_a   1.000
_cell.length_b   1.000
_cell.length_c   1.000
_cell.angle_alpha   90.00
_cell.angle_beta   90.00
_cell.angle_gamma   90.00
#
_symmetry.space_group_name_H-M   'P 1'
#
loop_
_entity.id
_entity.type
_entity.pdbx_description
1 polymer ?
#
loop_
_entity_poly.entity_id
_entity_poly.type
_entity_poly.pdbx_seq_one_letter_code
_entity_poly.pdbx_strand_id
1 'polypeptide(L)'
;MAKPKGGRGKKAPYETKQMRVPVPLESQVMQLCDRYRGFIEAGGNPNEPPSMLESRTRSQLIEEFAPLAFEAVGTTGEDWFTKLNEFLEELAEAMDAIKVQHYSEPQPQPEPEPEPKPELEPKSEPEPAKPRSKHEKIWDELNERQRTYLKQIFEIDQKREQSERSAWNSGGRPRPADEWRWIEYLELFGNSSQLRQKLKTAKVVDPGTGSTFKALWTRKLIEIDYCYQVSDWFKCKLTRLGRAVVRAGLGIQSEKKLPPRTLRDYQWKALVAAWNAGDEGLAADDYRAGYGGYSWQYCWLRLRNWNERYGKNGLVQEFRQDWKSSCLGITEEGRNFYRENWQKYRELYPEVEAPEPE
;
A
#
# COMPACT_ATOMS: atom_id res chain seq x y z
N MET A 1 3.09 -80.10 -30.75
CA MET A 1 4.21 -79.29 -30.24
C MET A 1 3.66 -77.99 -29.66
N ALA A 2 3.69 -77.83 -28.34
CA ALA A 2 3.08 -76.69 -27.65
C ALA A 2 4.06 -75.51 -27.58
N LYS A 3 3.60 -74.32 -28.00
CA LYS A 3 4.38 -73.07 -27.92
C LYS A 3 4.66 -72.71 -26.45
N PRO A 4 5.86 -72.22 -26.09
CA PRO A 4 6.13 -71.79 -24.73
C PRO A 4 5.20 -70.64 -24.35
N LYS A 5 4.49 -70.81 -23.23
CA LYS A 5 3.68 -69.76 -22.59
C LYS A 5 4.58 -68.56 -22.32
N GLY A 6 4.38 -67.46 -23.04
CA GLY A 6 5.04 -66.18 -22.78
C GLY A 6 4.76 -65.74 -21.33
N GLY A 7 5.83 -65.58 -20.55
CA GLY A 7 5.78 -65.11 -19.17
C GLY A 7 5.32 -63.65 -19.10
N ARG A 8 4.02 -63.44 -19.12
CA ARG A 8 3.38 -62.15 -18.85
C ARG A 8 3.14 -62.07 -17.34
N GLY A 9 3.93 -61.27 -16.62
CA GLY A 9 3.60 -60.94 -15.22
C GLY A 9 4.73 -60.95 -14.19
N LYS A 10 5.98 -60.69 -14.55
CA LYS A 10 6.91 -60.17 -13.52
C LYS A 10 6.77 -58.65 -13.51
N LYS A 11 6.21 -58.10 -12.42
CA LYS A 11 6.29 -56.65 -12.15
C LYS A 11 7.77 -56.27 -12.24
N ALA A 12 8.07 -55.21 -12.99
CA ALA A 12 9.40 -54.64 -12.97
C ALA A 12 9.74 -54.27 -11.51
N PRO A 13 10.96 -54.53 -11.02
CA PRO A 13 11.34 -54.26 -9.64
C PRO A 13 11.51 -52.76 -9.33
N TYR A 14 10.99 -51.89 -10.18
CA TYR A 14 11.04 -50.45 -10.05
C TYR A 14 9.68 -49.84 -10.38
N GLU A 15 9.34 -48.77 -9.67
CA GLU A 15 8.17 -47.97 -9.96
C GLU A 15 8.45 -47.08 -11.17
N THR A 16 7.65 -47.21 -12.21
CA THR A 16 7.76 -46.36 -13.41
C THR A 16 6.72 -45.25 -13.31
N LYS A 17 7.15 -43.99 -13.24
CA LYS A 17 6.28 -42.81 -13.37
C LYS A 17 6.34 -42.29 -14.81
N GLN A 18 5.19 -42.21 -15.49
CA GLN A 18 5.10 -41.55 -16.80
C GLN A 18 4.78 -40.07 -16.59
N MET A 19 5.59 -39.19 -17.17
CA MET A 19 5.35 -37.74 -17.17
C MET A 19 5.28 -37.24 -18.60
N ARG A 20 4.32 -36.34 -18.89
CA ARG A 20 4.22 -35.68 -20.19
C ARG A 20 5.09 -34.44 -20.15
N VAL A 21 6.08 -34.39 -21.04
CA VAL A 21 6.96 -33.22 -21.18
C VAL A 21 6.48 -32.41 -22.39
N PRO A 22 6.29 -31.08 -22.26
CA PRO A 22 6.03 -30.23 -23.41
C PRO A 22 7.12 -30.37 -24.47
N VAL A 23 6.74 -30.46 -25.75
CA VAL A 23 7.69 -30.64 -26.87
C VAL A 23 8.88 -29.66 -26.84
N PRO A 24 8.71 -28.36 -26.51
CA PRO A 24 9.85 -27.43 -26.43
C PRO A 24 10.90 -27.79 -25.36
N LEU A 25 10.52 -28.58 -24.34
CA LEU A 25 11.36 -28.96 -23.22
C LEU A 25 11.96 -30.37 -23.35
N GLU A 26 11.54 -31.13 -24.37
CA GLU A 26 11.96 -32.53 -24.56
C GLU A 26 13.49 -32.65 -24.65
N SER A 27 14.13 -31.79 -25.44
CA SER A 27 15.59 -31.80 -25.62
C SER A 27 16.35 -31.49 -24.32
N GLN A 28 15.81 -30.61 -23.48
CA GLN A 28 16.43 -30.23 -22.22
C GLN A 28 16.30 -31.35 -21.17
N VAL A 29 15.12 -31.98 -21.09
CA VAL A 29 14.90 -33.15 -20.21
C VAL A 29 15.78 -34.31 -20.65
N MET A 30 15.94 -34.53 -21.95
CA MET A 30 16.84 -35.56 -22.47
C MET A 30 18.30 -35.28 -22.11
N GLN A 31 18.78 -34.03 -22.25
CA GLN A 31 20.13 -33.65 -21.82
C GLN A 31 20.35 -33.85 -20.31
N LEU A 32 19.35 -33.55 -19.48
CA LEU A 32 19.42 -33.76 -18.04
C LEU A 32 19.46 -35.25 -17.70
N CYS A 33 18.66 -36.07 -18.39
CA CYS A 33 18.70 -37.53 -18.28
C CYS A 33 20.08 -38.08 -18.67
N ASP A 34 20.67 -37.59 -19.76
CA ASP A 34 21.97 -38.06 -20.24
C ASP A 34 23.11 -37.66 -19.30
N ARG A 35 23.09 -36.45 -18.74
CA ARG A 35 24.03 -36.04 -17.67
C ARG A 35 23.91 -36.91 -16.44
N TYR A 36 22.68 -37.21 -16.01
CA TYR A 36 22.45 -38.07 -14.86
C TYR A 36 22.95 -39.50 -15.12
N ARG A 37 22.70 -40.07 -16.30
CA ARG A 37 23.27 -41.38 -16.70
C ARG A 37 24.79 -41.36 -16.66
N GLY A 38 25.43 -40.35 -17.23
CA GLY A 38 26.89 -40.20 -17.19
C GLY A 38 27.44 -40.09 -15.77
N PHE A 39 26.73 -39.42 -14.87
CA PHE A 39 27.10 -39.36 -13.45
C PHE A 39 27.03 -40.75 -12.77
N ILE A 40 25.98 -41.53 -13.02
CA ILE A 40 25.87 -42.90 -12.49
C ILE A 40 26.95 -43.82 -13.07
N GLU A 41 27.22 -43.73 -14.37
CA GLU A 41 28.28 -44.50 -15.03
C GLU A 41 29.68 -44.16 -14.48
N ALA A 42 29.89 -42.92 -14.04
CA ALA A 42 31.12 -42.48 -13.36
C ALA A 42 31.21 -42.93 -11.88
N GLY A 43 30.27 -43.73 -11.39
CA GLY A 43 30.25 -44.21 -10.00
C GLY A 43 29.57 -43.27 -9.02
N GLY A 44 28.80 -42.29 -9.50
CA GLY A 44 28.02 -41.38 -8.68
C GLY A 44 26.90 -42.06 -7.89
N ASN A 45 26.61 -41.55 -6.70
CA ASN A 45 25.53 -42.06 -5.85
C ASN A 45 24.16 -41.58 -6.38
N PRO A 46 23.25 -42.46 -6.83
CA PRO A 46 21.94 -42.05 -7.33
C PRO A 46 21.04 -41.37 -6.30
N ASN A 47 21.30 -41.59 -5.00
CA ASN A 47 20.54 -40.96 -3.92
C ASN A 47 21.08 -39.58 -3.55
N GLU A 48 22.24 -39.19 -4.09
CA GLU A 48 22.92 -37.92 -3.83
C GLU A 48 23.47 -37.35 -5.15
N PRO A 49 22.61 -37.05 -6.15
CA PRO A 49 23.09 -36.44 -7.37
C PRO A 49 23.63 -35.03 -7.10
N PRO A 50 24.73 -34.63 -7.75
CA PRO A 50 25.15 -33.22 -7.74
C PRO A 50 24.02 -32.39 -8.34
N SER A 51 23.89 -31.15 -7.88
CA SER A 51 22.91 -30.21 -8.41
C SER A 51 23.15 -29.98 -9.91
N MET A 52 22.39 -30.68 -10.75
CA MET A 52 22.53 -30.61 -12.21
C MET A 52 22.02 -29.28 -12.80
N LEU A 53 21.47 -28.41 -11.94
CA LEU A 53 20.91 -27.09 -12.27
C LEU A 53 21.88 -25.94 -11.97
N GLU A 54 23.06 -26.21 -11.37
CA GLU A 54 23.92 -25.17 -10.81
C GLU A 54 24.72 -24.33 -11.81
N SER A 55 24.71 -24.66 -13.11
CA SER A 55 25.43 -23.85 -14.11
C SER A 55 24.59 -22.77 -14.78
N ARG A 56 23.29 -22.68 -14.49
CA ARG A 56 22.42 -21.64 -15.04
C ARG A 56 21.97 -20.70 -13.95
N THR A 57 22.44 -19.46 -14.01
CA THR A 57 21.89 -18.39 -13.17
C THR A 57 20.39 -18.27 -13.44
N ARG A 58 19.60 -17.94 -12.41
CA ARG A 58 18.15 -17.72 -12.54
C ARG A 58 17.80 -16.75 -13.68
N SER A 59 18.68 -15.79 -13.97
CA SER A 59 18.57 -14.85 -15.09
C SER A 59 18.66 -15.52 -16.47
N GLN A 60 19.53 -16.51 -16.65
CA GLN A 60 19.66 -17.27 -17.91
C GLN A 60 18.44 -18.13 -18.18
N LEU A 61 17.86 -18.75 -17.14
CA LEU A 61 16.59 -19.47 -17.26
C LEU A 61 15.44 -18.53 -17.60
N ILE A 62 15.44 -17.28 -17.14
CA ILE A 62 14.36 -16.34 -17.46
C ILE A 62 14.52 -15.83 -18.90
N GLU A 63 15.73 -15.49 -19.36
CA GLU A 63 15.97 -15.05 -20.74
C GLU A 63 15.68 -16.13 -21.78
N GLU A 64 15.98 -17.40 -21.47
CA GLU A 64 15.75 -18.53 -22.39
C GLU A 64 14.27 -18.93 -22.46
N PHE A 65 13.52 -18.81 -21.36
CA PHE A 65 12.13 -19.26 -21.28
C PHE A 65 11.10 -18.14 -21.46
N ALA A 66 11.45 -16.87 -21.26
CA ALA A 66 10.53 -15.75 -21.50
C ALA A 66 10.00 -15.68 -22.95
N PRO A 67 10.81 -15.90 -24.01
CA PRO A 67 10.32 -15.92 -25.38
C PRO A 67 9.39 -17.12 -25.67
N LEU A 68 9.72 -18.30 -25.12
CA LEU A 68 8.92 -19.52 -25.26
C LEU A 68 7.57 -19.41 -24.54
N ALA A 69 7.55 -18.77 -23.36
CA ALA A 69 6.32 -18.43 -22.66
C ALA A 69 5.48 -17.42 -23.46
N PHE A 70 6.12 -16.45 -24.14
CA PHE A 70 5.42 -15.45 -24.95
C PHE A 70 4.84 -16.02 -26.26
N GLU A 71 5.51 -16.98 -26.92
CA GLU A 71 4.98 -17.69 -28.09
C GLU A 71 3.86 -18.68 -27.74
N ALA A 72 3.96 -19.37 -26.59
CA ALA A 72 2.92 -20.29 -26.12
C ALA A 72 1.59 -19.57 -25.77
N VAL A 73 1.66 -18.31 -25.35
CA VAL A 73 0.50 -17.44 -25.04
C VAL A 73 -0.35 -17.13 -26.28
N GLY A 74 0.19 -17.31 -27.49
CA GLY A 74 -0.57 -17.10 -28.73
C GLY A 74 -1.57 -18.20 -29.09
N THR A 75 -1.52 -19.40 -28.48
CA THR A 75 -2.21 -20.57 -29.04
C THR A 75 -3.01 -21.46 -28.08
N THR A 76 -3.03 -21.21 -26.76
CA THR A 76 -3.84 -22.06 -25.85
C THR A 76 -4.60 -21.26 -24.79
N GLY A 77 -5.92 -21.47 -24.76
CA GLY A 77 -6.85 -20.78 -23.87
C GLY A 77 -6.71 -21.16 -22.40
N GLU A 78 -7.00 -20.17 -21.55
CA GLU A 78 -7.41 -20.08 -20.14
C GLU A 78 -6.92 -21.07 -19.04
N ASP A 79 -6.26 -22.21 -19.33
CA ASP A 79 -5.91 -23.22 -18.32
C ASP A 79 -4.39 -23.41 -18.09
N TRP A 80 -3.54 -22.72 -18.84
CA TRP A 80 -2.09 -22.87 -18.71
C TRP A 80 -1.51 -22.13 -17.49
N PHE A 81 -2.13 -21.01 -17.10
CA PHE A 81 -1.70 -20.21 -15.96
C PHE A 81 -1.87 -20.98 -14.64
N THR A 82 -2.96 -21.75 -14.53
CA THR A 82 -3.22 -22.66 -13.40
C THR A 82 -2.15 -23.74 -13.32
N LYS A 83 -1.82 -24.40 -14.45
CA LYS A 83 -0.79 -25.45 -14.49
C LYS A 83 0.63 -24.93 -14.24
N LEU A 84 0.94 -23.70 -14.66
CA LEU A 84 2.21 -23.06 -14.32
C LEU A 84 2.30 -22.81 -12.81
N ASN A 85 1.23 -22.32 -12.19
CA ASN A 85 1.20 -22.09 -10.75
C ASN A 85 1.30 -23.40 -9.96
N GLU A 86 0.59 -24.46 -10.37
CA GLU A 86 0.72 -25.80 -9.77
C GLU A 86 2.16 -26.33 -9.87
N PHE A 87 2.80 -26.20 -11.03
CA PHE A 87 4.20 -26.62 -11.21
C PHE A 87 5.19 -25.81 -10.36
N LEU A 88 4.97 -24.50 -10.21
CA LEU A 88 5.80 -23.64 -9.36
C LEU A 88 5.62 -23.95 -7.87
N GLU A 89 4.41 -24.32 -7.43
CA GLU A 89 4.16 -24.80 -6.07
C GLU A 89 4.85 -26.14 -5.79
N GLU A 90 4.76 -27.11 -6.71
CA GLU A 90 5.47 -28.39 -6.58
C GLU A 90 7.01 -28.19 -6.50
N LEU A 91 7.56 -27.25 -7.28
CA LEU A 91 8.98 -26.90 -7.23
C LEU A 91 9.38 -26.26 -5.91
N ALA A 92 8.54 -25.36 -5.37
CA ALA A 92 8.81 -24.69 -4.10
C ALA A 92 8.81 -25.70 -2.93
N GLU A 93 7.85 -26.62 -2.90
CA GLU A 93 7.80 -27.69 -1.90
C GLU A 93 9.00 -28.62 -1.99
N ALA A 94 9.42 -29.00 -3.19
CA ALA A 94 10.62 -29.82 -3.40
C ALA A 94 11.90 -29.10 -2.92
N MET A 95 12.01 -27.79 -3.13
CA MET A 95 13.16 -27.00 -2.67
C MET A 95 13.20 -26.83 -1.15
N ASP A 96 12.04 -26.68 -0.49
CA ASP A 96 12.00 -26.56 0.97
C ASP A 96 12.22 -27.92 1.66
N ALA A 97 11.81 -29.04 1.06
CA ALA A 97 12.18 -30.37 1.53
C ALA A 97 13.70 -30.61 1.54
N ILE A 98 14.43 -30.01 0.60
CA ILE A 98 15.90 -30.10 0.52
C ILE A 98 16.57 -29.25 1.62
N LYS A 99 15.98 -28.12 2.03
CA LYS A 99 16.58 -27.25 3.07
C LYS A 99 16.53 -27.82 4.49
N VAL A 100 15.64 -28.77 4.77
CA VAL A 100 15.49 -29.35 6.13
C VAL A 100 16.69 -30.22 6.53
N GLN A 101 17.58 -30.59 5.60
CA GLN A 101 18.74 -31.44 5.92
C GLN A 101 20.01 -30.71 6.36
N HIS A 102 20.05 -29.37 6.40
CA HIS A 102 21.30 -28.64 6.64
C HIS A 102 21.14 -27.34 7.45
N TYR A 103 20.87 -27.44 8.77
CA TYR A 103 21.26 -26.39 9.73
C TYR A 103 21.58 -27.00 11.10
N SER A 104 22.85 -26.97 11.49
CA SER A 104 23.30 -27.11 12.88
C SER A 104 23.28 -25.72 13.53
N GLU A 105 22.56 -25.57 14.65
CA GLU A 105 22.52 -24.33 15.44
C GLU A 105 23.93 -23.94 15.95
N PRO A 106 24.39 -22.69 15.76
CA PRO A 106 25.56 -22.18 16.46
C PRO A 106 25.20 -21.81 17.90
N GLN A 107 26.03 -22.25 18.85
CA GLN A 107 25.90 -21.93 20.27
C GLN A 107 26.13 -20.44 20.58
N PRO A 108 25.43 -19.88 21.58
CA PRO A 108 25.59 -18.48 21.98
C PRO A 108 26.91 -18.25 22.73
N GLN A 109 27.63 -17.19 22.33
CA GLN A 109 28.76 -16.65 23.09
C GLN A 109 28.26 -15.88 24.33
N PRO A 110 29.01 -15.89 25.44
CA PRO A 110 28.63 -15.19 26.67
C PRO A 110 28.73 -13.66 26.53
N GLU A 111 27.70 -12.97 27.03
CA GLU A 111 27.62 -11.51 27.17
C GLU A 111 28.71 -10.98 28.14
N PRO A 112 29.40 -9.88 27.82
CA PRO A 112 30.27 -9.19 28.77
C PRO A 112 29.46 -8.40 29.81
N GLU A 113 29.96 -8.42 31.05
CA GLU A 113 29.39 -7.72 32.21
C GLU A 113 29.35 -6.19 32.03
N PRO A 114 28.33 -5.51 32.60
CA PRO A 114 28.17 -4.07 32.45
C PRO A 114 29.10 -3.29 33.38
N GLU A 115 29.83 -2.33 32.82
CA GLU A 115 30.59 -1.31 33.55
C GLU A 115 29.67 -0.35 34.35
N PRO A 116 30.13 0.20 35.50
CA PRO A 116 29.32 1.03 36.37
C PRO A 116 29.09 2.43 35.79
N LYS A 117 27.82 2.86 35.80
CA LYS A 117 27.39 4.21 35.42
C LYS A 117 27.87 5.28 36.41
N PRO A 118 28.28 6.47 35.94
CA PRO A 118 28.51 7.62 36.81
C PRO A 118 27.18 8.21 37.32
N GLU A 119 27.15 8.53 38.62
CA GLU A 119 26.07 9.25 39.30
C GLU A 119 25.87 10.64 38.69
N LEU A 120 24.65 10.89 38.20
CA LEU A 120 24.23 12.21 37.74
C LEU A 120 23.55 12.97 38.89
N GLU A 121 24.01 14.20 39.09
CA GLU A 121 23.46 15.22 39.99
C GLU A 121 21.95 15.47 39.82
N PRO A 122 21.27 15.99 40.87
CA PRO A 122 19.82 16.07 40.93
C PRO A 122 19.27 17.11 39.96
N LYS A 123 18.64 16.65 38.88
CA LYS A 123 17.80 17.49 38.02
C LYS A 123 16.52 17.86 38.76
N SER A 124 16.37 19.16 38.97
CA SER A 124 15.15 19.93 39.18
C SER A 124 13.86 19.19 38.78
N GLU A 125 12.97 19.07 39.75
CA GLU A 125 11.63 18.50 39.69
C GLU A 125 10.80 19.13 38.55
N PRO A 126 10.37 18.36 37.53
CA PRO A 126 9.56 18.91 36.45
C PRO A 126 8.11 19.12 36.90
N GLU A 127 7.54 20.25 36.50
CA GLU A 127 6.11 20.56 36.59
C GLU A 127 5.23 19.36 36.19
N PRO A 128 4.02 19.20 36.79
CA PRO A 128 3.18 18.04 36.57
C PRO A 128 2.81 17.86 35.09
N ALA A 129 3.54 16.97 34.42
CA ALA A 129 3.35 16.66 33.02
C ALA A 129 1.94 16.10 32.82
N LYS A 130 1.22 16.66 31.84
CA LYS A 130 -0.09 16.14 31.41
C LYS A 130 0.00 14.62 31.21
N PRO A 131 -1.03 13.86 31.62
CA PRO A 131 -1.00 12.40 31.49
C PRO A 131 -0.78 12.01 30.03
N ARG A 132 0.34 11.33 29.76
CA ARG A 132 0.72 10.88 28.41
C ARG A 132 -0.38 10.02 27.81
N SER A 133 -0.66 10.23 26.54
CA SER A 133 -1.69 9.47 25.83
C SER A 133 -1.28 7.99 25.70
N LYS A 134 -2.26 7.09 25.59
CA LYS A 134 -2.00 5.65 25.34
C LYS A 134 -1.10 5.43 24.11
N HIS A 135 -1.27 6.26 23.08
CA HIS A 135 -0.52 6.16 21.84
C HIS A 135 0.94 6.63 21.97
N GLU A 136 1.20 7.65 22.79
CA GLU A 136 2.57 8.09 23.14
C GLU A 136 3.32 6.97 23.86
N LYS A 137 2.68 6.29 24.82
CA LYS A 137 3.30 5.14 25.51
C LYS A 137 3.71 4.03 24.53
N ILE A 138 2.81 3.66 23.61
CA ILE A 138 3.13 2.66 22.57
C ILE A 138 4.29 3.14 21.70
N TRP A 139 4.33 4.42 21.32
CA TRP A 139 5.44 4.98 20.55
C TRP A 139 6.77 4.92 21.31
N ASP A 140 6.75 5.25 22.59
CA ASP A 140 7.91 5.23 23.48
C ASP A 140 8.47 3.80 23.66
N GLU A 141 7.62 2.78 23.62
CA GLU A 141 8.03 1.36 23.69
C GLU A 141 8.67 0.84 22.39
N LEU A 142 8.47 1.52 21.26
CA LEU A 142 9.10 1.13 19.99
C LEU A 142 10.59 1.50 19.99
N ASN A 143 11.42 0.62 19.45
CA ASN A 143 12.81 0.95 19.20
C ASN A 143 12.96 1.96 18.05
N GLU A 144 14.12 2.60 17.95
CA GLU A 144 14.39 3.64 16.95
C GLU A 144 14.16 3.17 15.51
N ARG A 145 14.51 1.91 15.23
CA ARG A 145 14.31 1.28 13.92
C ARG A 145 12.82 1.17 13.59
N GLN A 146 12.01 0.64 14.49
CA GLN A 146 10.56 0.52 14.34
C GLN A 146 9.89 1.88 14.16
N ARG A 147 10.31 2.90 14.94
CA ARG A 147 9.83 4.29 14.79
C ARG A 147 10.17 4.84 13.41
N THR A 148 11.38 4.59 12.92
CA THR A 148 11.82 5.02 11.58
C THR A 148 10.97 4.39 10.49
N TYR A 149 10.68 3.09 10.58
CA TYR A 149 9.82 2.40 9.61
C TYR A 149 8.41 2.99 9.59
N LEU A 150 7.77 3.12 10.76
CA LEU A 150 6.44 3.70 10.86
C LEU A 150 6.38 5.13 10.34
N LYS A 151 7.40 5.95 10.63
CA LYS A 151 7.51 7.32 10.12
C LYS A 151 7.56 7.35 8.60
N GLN A 152 8.39 6.51 7.97
CA GLN A 152 8.49 6.48 6.50
C GLN A 152 7.20 5.99 5.84
N ILE A 153 6.53 4.98 6.41
CA ILE A 153 5.23 4.50 5.92
C ILE A 153 4.18 5.61 6.06
N PHE A 154 4.15 6.31 7.20
CA PHE A 154 3.21 7.41 7.47
C PHE A 154 3.41 8.59 6.52
N GLU A 155 4.65 9.00 6.24
CA GLU A 155 4.92 10.08 5.29
C GLU A 155 4.39 9.75 3.88
N ILE A 156 4.55 8.50 3.42
CA ILE A 156 4.03 8.07 2.12
C ILE A 156 2.49 8.03 2.14
N ASP A 157 1.89 7.47 3.20
CA ASP A 157 0.44 7.44 3.42
C ASP A 157 -0.17 8.85 3.37
N GLN A 158 0.43 9.81 4.07
CA GLN A 158 -0.07 11.19 4.10
C GLN A 158 0.10 11.93 2.76
N LYS A 159 1.21 11.69 2.03
CA LYS A 159 1.36 12.23 0.66
C LYS A 159 0.30 11.69 -0.28
N ARG A 160 0.00 10.39 -0.20
CA ARG A 160 -1.08 9.78 -1.01
C ARG A 160 -2.45 10.30 -0.61
N GLU A 161 -2.72 10.47 0.68
CA GLU A 161 -3.96 11.07 1.19
C GLU A 161 -4.15 12.48 0.62
N GLN A 162 -3.08 13.29 0.58
CA GLN A 162 -3.13 14.62 -0.01
C GLN A 162 -3.39 14.56 -1.53
N SER A 163 -2.73 13.67 -2.26
CA SER A 163 -2.96 13.51 -3.71
C SER A 163 -4.39 13.05 -4.02
N GLU A 164 -4.93 12.07 -3.29
CA GLU A 164 -6.31 11.60 -3.45
C GLU A 164 -7.32 12.71 -3.09
N ARG A 165 -7.02 13.51 -2.06
CA ARG A 165 -7.82 14.69 -1.70
C ARG A 165 -7.80 15.76 -2.80
N SER A 166 -6.64 16.02 -3.41
CA SER A 166 -6.50 16.96 -4.52
C SER A 166 -7.18 16.47 -5.80
N ALA A 167 -7.07 15.16 -6.09
CA ALA A 167 -7.76 14.53 -7.21
C ALA A 167 -9.28 14.64 -7.05
N TRP A 168 -9.80 14.38 -5.85
CA TRP A 168 -11.20 14.60 -5.51
C TRP A 168 -11.64 16.05 -5.73
N ASN A 169 -10.88 17.01 -5.20
CA ASN A 169 -11.18 18.44 -5.35
C ASN A 169 -11.16 18.90 -6.81
N SER A 170 -10.39 18.23 -7.67
CA SER A 170 -10.30 18.51 -9.11
C SER A 170 -11.40 17.82 -9.94
N GLY A 171 -12.34 17.13 -9.28
CA GLY A 171 -13.45 16.42 -9.92
C GLY A 171 -13.17 14.96 -10.29
N GLY A 172 -12.01 14.42 -9.90
CA GLY A 172 -11.69 13.00 -10.05
C GLY A 172 -12.51 12.12 -9.11
N ARG A 173 -12.64 10.83 -9.47
CA ARG A 173 -13.20 9.81 -8.57
C ARG A 173 -12.09 9.31 -7.62
N PRO A 174 -12.23 9.47 -6.30
CA PRO A 174 -11.21 9.07 -5.36
C PRO A 174 -11.28 7.56 -5.19
N ARG A 175 -10.13 6.91 -5.06
CA ARG A 175 -10.14 5.48 -4.74
C ARG A 175 -10.53 5.30 -3.26
N PRO A 176 -11.17 4.17 -2.90
CA PRO A 176 -11.38 3.82 -1.50
C PRO A 176 -10.07 3.88 -0.72
N ALA A 177 -10.14 4.45 0.49
CA ALA A 177 -8.96 4.65 1.33
C ALA A 177 -8.29 3.36 1.83
N ASP A 178 -8.89 2.21 1.56
CA ASP A 178 -8.26 0.92 1.80
C ASP A 178 -7.33 0.52 0.65
N GLU A 179 -7.66 0.87 -0.59
CA GLU A 179 -6.92 0.49 -1.79
C GLU A 179 -5.64 1.30 -1.95
N TRP A 180 -5.71 2.63 -1.91
CA TRP A 180 -4.54 3.47 -2.18
C TRP A 180 -3.52 3.52 -1.04
N ARG A 181 -3.90 3.06 0.16
CA ARG A 181 -3.01 3.04 1.34
C ARG A 181 -2.00 1.91 1.34
N TRP A 182 -2.17 0.89 0.49
CA TRP A 182 -1.20 -0.18 0.32
C TRP A 182 0.09 0.35 -0.33
N ILE A 183 1.17 0.35 0.44
CA ILE A 183 2.50 0.83 0.04
C ILE A 183 3.40 -0.37 -0.24
N GLU A 184 3.96 -0.40 -1.44
CA GLU A 184 4.83 -1.48 -1.89
C GLU A 184 6.21 -1.42 -1.23
N TYR A 185 6.69 -2.58 -0.83
CA TYR A 185 8.06 -2.84 -0.44
C TYR A 185 8.64 -3.91 -1.35
N LEU A 186 9.52 -3.51 -2.27
CA LEU A 186 10.18 -4.41 -3.21
C LEU A 186 11.49 -3.82 -3.73
N GLU A 187 12.36 -4.69 -4.25
CA GLU A 187 13.45 -4.35 -5.16
C GLU A 187 13.39 -5.28 -6.37
N LEU A 188 13.18 -4.70 -7.55
CA LEU A 188 13.16 -5.44 -8.81
C LEU A 188 14.17 -4.80 -9.75
N PHE A 189 15.13 -5.59 -10.23
CA PHE A 189 16.14 -5.15 -11.20
C PHE A 189 16.93 -3.90 -10.75
N GLY A 190 17.27 -3.83 -9.46
CA GLY A 190 17.95 -2.66 -8.85
C GLY A 190 17.03 -1.46 -8.57
N ASN A 191 15.78 -1.49 -9.01
CA ASN A 191 14.78 -0.45 -8.70
C ASN A 191 14.10 -0.76 -7.38
N SER A 192 14.32 0.08 -6.38
CA SER A 192 13.66 -0.01 -5.07
C SER A 192 12.35 0.76 -5.08
N SER A 193 11.31 0.22 -4.46
CA SER A 193 10.07 0.97 -4.22
C SER A 193 10.33 2.25 -3.40
N GLN A 194 9.39 3.20 -3.46
CA GLN A 194 9.50 4.46 -2.71
C GLN A 194 9.77 4.24 -1.20
N LEU A 195 9.10 3.26 -0.59
CA LEU A 195 9.31 2.93 0.81
C LEU A 195 10.71 2.36 1.04
N ARG A 196 11.14 1.40 0.22
CA ARG A 196 12.45 0.78 0.37
C ARG A 196 13.59 1.76 0.13
N GLN A 197 13.45 2.68 -0.82
CA GLN A 197 14.42 3.75 -1.07
C GLN A 197 14.53 4.70 0.14
N LYS A 198 13.40 5.08 0.74
CA LYS A 198 13.38 5.89 1.97
C LYS A 198 14.07 5.19 3.13
N LEU A 199 13.82 3.89 3.32
CA LEU A 199 14.46 3.10 4.37
C LEU A 199 15.96 2.89 4.12
N LYS A 200 16.38 2.68 2.86
CA LYS A 200 17.80 2.65 2.47
C LYS A 200 18.50 3.96 2.78
N THR A 201 17.86 5.09 2.46
CA THR A 201 18.38 6.43 2.74
C THR A 201 18.55 6.66 4.25
N ALA A 202 17.62 6.14 5.05
CA ALA A 202 17.71 6.15 6.51
C ALA A 202 18.71 5.13 7.09
N LYS A 203 19.38 4.32 6.24
CA LYS A 203 20.36 3.29 6.63
C LYS A 203 19.81 2.24 7.61
N VAL A 204 18.53 1.88 7.48
CA VAL A 204 17.86 0.89 8.35
C VAL A 204 17.47 -0.41 7.62
N VAL A 205 17.88 -0.56 6.36
CA VAL A 205 17.66 -1.78 5.57
C VAL A 205 18.85 -2.72 5.75
N ASP A 206 18.59 -3.87 6.36
CA ASP A 206 19.55 -4.95 6.64
C ASP A 206 18.78 -6.29 6.79
N PRO A 207 19.43 -7.45 7.07
CA PRO A 207 18.74 -8.74 7.24
C PRO A 207 17.61 -8.74 8.30
N GLY A 208 17.65 -7.85 9.30
CA GLY A 208 16.59 -7.63 10.29
C GLY A 208 15.38 -6.83 9.79
N THR A 209 15.27 -6.56 8.50
CA THR A 209 14.12 -5.82 7.94
C THR A 209 12.83 -6.61 8.10
N GLY A 210 12.85 -7.91 7.77
CA GLY A 210 11.69 -8.78 7.89
C GLY A 210 11.19 -8.91 9.33
N SER A 211 12.11 -9.02 10.30
CA SER A 211 11.75 -9.07 11.73
C SER A 211 11.15 -7.76 12.23
N THR A 212 11.62 -6.62 11.71
CA THR A 212 11.03 -5.30 12.02
C THR A 212 9.60 -5.20 11.53
N PHE A 213 9.32 -5.58 10.28
CA PHE A 213 7.95 -5.60 9.75
C PHE A 213 7.05 -6.57 10.52
N LYS A 214 7.53 -7.78 10.80
CA LYS A 214 6.80 -8.77 11.62
C LYS A 214 6.47 -8.21 13.00
N ALA A 215 7.42 -7.54 13.67
CA ALA A 215 7.22 -6.93 14.98
C ALA A 215 6.17 -5.80 14.98
N LEU A 216 6.10 -4.99 13.91
CA LEU A 216 5.08 -3.95 13.75
C LEU A 216 3.69 -4.53 13.45
N TRP A 217 3.64 -5.60 12.64
CA TRP A 217 2.42 -6.33 12.31
C TRP A 217 1.85 -7.06 13.53
N THR A 218 2.68 -7.75 14.32
CA THR A 218 2.27 -8.41 15.57
C THR A 218 1.68 -7.42 16.58
N ARG A 219 2.19 -6.18 16.63
CA ARG A 219 1.63 -5.09 17.44
C ARG A 219 0.37 -4.46 16.83
N LYS A 220 -0.11 -4.94 15.68
CA LYS A 220 -1.27 -4.42 14.93
C LYS A 220 -1.12 -2.95 14.52
N LEU A 221 0.13 -2.49 14.32
CA LEU A 221 0.42 -1.14 13.86
C LEU A 221 0.40 -1.03 12.33
N ILE A 222 0.70 -2.13 11.65
CA ILE A 222 0.59 -2.25 10.20
C ILE A 222 -0.17 -3.52 9.82
N GLU A 223 -0.70 -3.52 8.60
CA GLU A 223 -1.12 -4.71 7.87
C GLU A 223 -0.08 -5.02 6.79
N ILE A 224 0.13 -6.29 6.51
CA ILE A 224 1.05 -6.79 5.48
C ILE A 224 0.24 -7.70 4.55
N ASP A 225 0.43 -7.53 3.26
CA ASP A 225 -0.12 -8.35 2.18
C ASP A 225 1.04 -8.83 1.31
N TYR A 226 1.33 -10.13 1.36
CA TYR A 226 2.42 -10.74 0.61
C TYR A 226 1.98 -10.91 -0.84
N CYS A 227 2.58 -10.11 -1.73
CA CYS A 227 2.27 -10.13 -3.15
C CYS A 227 3.16 -11.16 -3.81
N TYR A 228 2.58 -12.25 -4.30
CA TYR A 228 3.27 -13.37 -4.96
C TYR A 228 4.16 -14.20 -4.00
N GLN A 229 4.43 -15.45 -4.36
CA GLN A 229 5.33 -16.35 -3.61
C GLN A 229 6.82 -15.95 -3.74
N VAL A 230 7.12 -14.71 -4.12
CA VAL A 230 8.49 -14.20 -4.25
C VAL A 230 8.88 -13.50 -2.94
N SER A 231 9.88 -14.05 -2.25
CA SER A 231 10.16 -13.82 -0.82
C SER A 231 10.35 -12.37 -0.35
N ASP A 232 10.62 -11.41 -1.24
CA ASP A 232 10.95 -10.02 -0.88
C ASP A 232 9.93 -8.99 -1.37
N TRP A 233 8.80 -9.42 -1.93
CA TRP A 233 7.75 -8.52 -2.40
C TRP A 233 6.52 -8.60 -1.51
N PHE A 234 6.19 -7.50 -0.86
CA PHE A 234 4.90 -7.34 -0.19
C PHE A 234 4.42 -5.90 -0.24
N LYS A 235 3.15 -5.71 0.08
CA LYS A 235 2.54 -4.41 0.34
C LYS A 235 2.26 -4.29 1.84
N CYS A 236 2.32 -3.09 2.36
CA CYS A 236 1.94 -2.81 3.74
C CYS A 236 1.15 -1.52 3.84
N LYS A 237 0.30 -1.40 4.87
CA LYS A 237 -0.39 -0.15 5.18
C LYS A 237 -0.46 0.05 6.68
N LEU A 238 -0.54 1.30 7.13
CA LEU A 238 -0.79 1.60 8.53
C LEU A 238 -2.22 1.25 8.92
N THR A 239 -2.38 0.61 10.07
CA THR A 239 -3.70 0.49 10.69
C THR A 239 -4.16 1.84 11.25
N ARG A 240 -5.41 1.91 11.67
CA ARG A 240 -5.90 3.09 12.42
C ARG A 240 -5.09 3.31 13.71
N LEU A 241 -4.68 2.24 14.39
CA LEU A 241 -3.82 2.31 15.57
C LEU A 241 -2.42 2.81 15.20
N GLY A 242 -1.81 2.27 14.15
CA GLY A 242 -0.49 2.69 13.66
C GLY A 242 -0.43 4.19 13.34
N ARG A 243 -1.40 4.72 12.60
CA ARG A 243 -1.49 6.17 12.31
C ARG A 243 -1.61 7.00 13.59
N ALA A 244 -2.41 6.56 14.57
CA ALA A 244 -2.58 7.28 15.83
C ALA A 244 -1.27 7.30 16.65
N VAL A 245 -0.56 6.18 16.67
CA VAL A 245 0.74 6.03 17.35
C VAL A 245 1.80 6.93 16.71
N VAL A 246 1.92 6.94 15.37
CA VAL A 246 2.86 7.83 14.68
C VAL A 246 2.54 9.30 14.92
N ARG A 247 1.27 9.69 14.83
CA ARG A 247 0.85 11.07 15.08
C ARG A 247 1.20 11.52 16.50
N ALA A 248 0.89 10.68 17.49
CA ALA A 248 1.24 10.91 18.88
C ALA A 248 2.76 11.07 19.08
N GLY A 249 3.55 10.16 18.50
CA GLY A 249 5.01 10.18 18.58
C GLY A 249 5.70 11.34 17.87
N LEU A 250 5.07 11.90 16.84
CA LEU A 250 5.56 13.07 16.11
C LEU A 250 4.96 14.39 16.61
N GLY A 251 4.08 14.37 17.62
CA GLY A 251 3.35 15.57 18.07
C GLY A 251 2.38 16.15 17.03
N ILE A 252 2.00 15.37 16.02
CA ILE A 252 1.08 15.80 14.95
C ILE A 252 -0.34 15.69 15.48
N GLN A 253 -1.01 16.83 15.70
CA GLN A 253 -2.43 16.83 16.02
C GLN A 253 -3.25 16.42 14.80
N SER A 254 -4.24 15.54 14.97
CA SER A 254 -5.21 15.28 13.92
C SER A 254 -6.01 16.56 13.63
N GLU A 255 -6.30 16.84 12.36
CA GLU A 255 -7.25 17.88 11.98
C GLU A 255 -8.51 17.74 12.84
N LYS A 256 -8.82 18.77 13.65
CA LYS A 256 -10.02 18.74 14.47
C LYS A 256 -11.20 18.62 13.53
N LYS A 257 -12.05 17.61 13.75
CA LYS A 257 -13.33 17.54 13.05
C LYS A 257 -14.06 18.84 13.35
N LEU A 258 -14.31 19.62 12.31
CA LEU A 258 -15.14 20.82 12.44
C LEU A 258 -16.48 20.41 13.05
N PRO A 259 -17.05 21.24 13.94
CA PRO A 259 -18.35 20.96 14.51
C PRO A 259 -19.38 20.65 13.41
N PRO A 260 -20.34 19.76 13.66
CA PRO A 260 -21.42 19.50 12.71
C PRO A 260 -22.03 20.82 12.22
N ARG A 261 -22.39 20.88 10.93
CA ARG A 261 -22.95 22.09 10.29
C ARG A 261 -21.99 23.29 10.25
N THR A 262 -20.68 23.05 10.22
CA THR A 262 -19.68 24.07 9.91
C THR A 262 -19.24 23.91 8.45
N LEU A 263 -19.20 25.02 7.71
CA LEU A 263 -18.66 25.06 6.35
C LEU A 263 -17.16 24.81 6.38
N ARG A 264 -16.68 24.04 5.41
CA ARG A 264 -15.25 23.89 5.16
C ARG A 264 -14.70 25.17 4.53
N ASP A 265 -13.39 25.35 4.60
CA ASP A 265 -12.65 26.46 3.98
C ASP A 265 -13.11 26.76 2.54
N TYR A 266 -13.16 25.74 1.68
CA TYR A 266 -13.53 25.85 0.27
C TYR A 266 -14.99 26.24 0.08
N GLN A 267 -15.88 25.80 0.98
CA GLN A 267 -17.31 26.14 0.94
C GLN A 267 -17.56 27.55 1.46
N TRP A 268 -16.79 27.98 2.45
CA TRP A 268 -16.81 29.36 2.93
C TRP A 268 -16.32 30.31 1.84
N LYS A 269 -15.20 30.00 1.16
CA LYS A 269 -14.71 30.76 0.00
C LYS A 269 -15.75 30.88 -1.12
N ALA A 270 -16.44 29.79 -1.43
CA ALA A 270 -17.52 29.80 -2.41
C ALA A 270 -18.69 30.69 -1.95
N LEU A 271 -19.13 30.59 -0.69
CA LEU A 271 -20.19 31.44 -0.16
C LEU A 271 -19.79 32.93 -0.14
N VAL A 272 -18.53 33.25 0.17
CA VAL A 272 -17.97 34.61 0.06
C VAL A 272 -18.00 35.09 -1.39
N ALA A 273 -17.66 34.25 -2.36
CA ALA A 273 -17.75 34.60 -3.78
C ALA A 273 -19.20 34.90 -4.20
N ALA A 274 -20.16 34.11 -3.74
CA ALA A 274 -21.58 34.36 -3.98
C ALA A 274 -22.08 35.64 -3.27
N TRP A 275 -21.57 35.94 -2.06
CA TRP A 275 -21.86 37.19 -1.35
C TRP A 275 -21.36 38.40 -2.13
N ASN A 276 -20.10 38.36 -2.60
CA ASN A 276 -19.49 39.44 -3.39
C ASN A 276 -20.20 39.68 -4.73
N ALA A 277 -20.72 38.61 -5.34
CA ALA A 277 -21.50 38.72 -6.57
C ALA A 277 -22.89 39.34 -6.35
N GLY A 278 -23.38 39.39 -5.11
CA GLY A 278 -24.65 40.02 -4.77
C GLY A 278 -25.82 39.47 -5.57
N ASP A 279 -26.67 40.38 -6.07
CA ASP A 279 -27.87 40.03 -6.84
C ASP A 279 -27.55 39.69 -8.31
N GLU A 280 -26.37 40.05 -8.81
CA GLU A 280 -25.93 39.68 -10.17
C GLU A 280 -25.62 38.18 -10.25
N GLY A 281 -25.16 37.59 -9.13
CA GLY A 281 -24.80 36.19 -9.04
C GLY A 281 -23.52 35.84 -9.82
N LEU A 282 -23.05 34.61 -9.64
CA LEU A 282 -21.90 34.07 -10.35
C LEU A 282 -22.37 33.43 -11.66
N ALA A 283 -21.77 33.80 -12.79
CA ALA A 283 -22.04 33.15 -14.07
C ALA A 283 -21.55 31.69 -14.09
N ALA A 284 -22.23 30.84 -14.86
CA ALA A 284 -21.82 29.46 -15.06
C ALA A 284 -20.46 29.38 -15.79
N ASP A 285 -19.59 28.48 -15.32
CA ASP A 285 -18.31 28.22 -15.97
C ASP A 285 -18.51 27.37 -17.24
N ASP A 286 -18.04 27.85 -18.39
CA ASP A 286 -18.28 27.28 -19.74
C ASP A 286 -17.95 25.78 -19.91
N TYR A 287 -17.07 25.22 -19.08
CA TYR A 287 -16.50 23.88 -19.31
C TYR A 287 -16.63 22.87 -18.17
N ARG A 288 -17.08 23.26 -16.96
CA ARG A 288 -17.00 22.38 -15.77
C ARG A 288 -18.28 22.25 -14.95
N ALA A 289 -19.42 22.74 -15.44
CA ALA A 289 -20.67 22.75 -14.67
C ALA A 289 -20.40 23.29 -13.25
N GLY A 290 -19.76 24.45 -13.19
CA GLY A 290 -19.37 25.15 -11.97
C GLY A 290 -19.80 26.61 -12.03
N TYR A 291 -19.53 27.35 -10.95
CA TYR A 291 -19.77 28.79 -10.90
C TYR A 291 -18.58 29.44 -10.19
N GLY A 292 -17.94 30.41 -10.82
CA GLY A 292 -16.81 31.16 -10.24
C GLY A 292 -15.61 30.28 -9.90
N GLY A 293 -15.37 29.20 -10.65
CA GLY A 293 -14.29 28.25 -10.38
C GLY A 293 -14.58 27.23 -9.27
N TYR A 294 -15.82 27.16 -8.78
CA TYR A 294 -16.25 26.17 -7.79
C TYR A 294 -17.15 25.10 -8.41
N SER A 295 -16.89 23.83 -8.07
CA SER A 295 -17.67 22.70 -8.60
C SER A 295 -19.11 22.67 -8.08
N TRP A 296 -20.05 22.41 -8.98
CA TRP A 296 -21.44 22.18 -8.63
C TRP A 296 -21.65 21.01 -7.66
N GLN A 297 -21.20 19.80 -8.03
CA GLN A 297 -21.48 18.59 -7.26
C GLN A 297 -20.83 18.61 -5.87
N TYR A 298 -19.65 19.22 -5.73
CA TYR A 298 -18.84 19.12 -4.52
C TYR A 298 -18.94 20.34 -3.60
N CYS A 299 -19.32 21.51 -4.13
CA CYS A 299 -19.44 22.74 -3.37
C CYS A 299 -20.89 23.25 -3.36
N TRP A 300 -21.39 23.68 -4.52
CA TRP A 300 -22.65 24.42 -4.60
C TRP A 300 -23.86 23.60 -4.21
N LEU A 301 -23.91 22.31 -4.58
CA LEU A 301 -25.00 21.41 -4.21
C LEU A 301 -25.17 21.33 -2.69
N ARG A 302 -24.08 21.38 -1.92
CA ARG A 302 -24.13 21.35 -0.46
C ARG A 302 -24.58 22.69 0.15
N LEU A 303 -24.18 23.81 -0.45
CA LEU A 303 -24.65 25.14 -0.02
C LEU A 303 -26.14 25.32 -0.35
N ARG A 304 -26.57 24.83 -1.52
CA ARG A 304 -27.98 24.80 -1.93
C ARG A 304 -28.83 23.89 -1.04
N ASN A 305 -28.30 22.75 -0.62
CA ASN A 305 -29.04 21.79 0.20
C ASN A 305 -28.78 21.96 1.72
N TRP A 306 -28.18 23.07 2.14
CA TRP A 306 -27.72 23.30 3.52
C TRP A 306 -28.81 23.10 4.59
N ASN A 307 -30.07 23.42 4.27
CA ASN A 307 -31.23 23.32 5.17
C ASN A 307 -32.39 22.50 4.59
N GLU A 308 -32.14 21.63 3.61
CA GLU A 308 -33.16 20.88 2.85
C GLU A 308 -34.12 20.07 3.75
N ARG A 309 -33.69 19.71 4.97
CA ARG A 309 -34.53 19.04 5.98
C ARG A 309 -35.75 19.85 6.47
N TYR A 310 -35.83 21.15 6.17
CA TYR A 310 -36.89 22.05 6.67
C TYR A 310 -37.65 22.79 5.57
N GLY A 311 -37.49 22.42 4.29
CA GLY A 311 -38.19 23.07 3.18
C GLY A 311 -37.84 24.55 2.98
N LYS A 312 -36.74 25.02 3.58
CA LYS A 312 -36.21 26.38 3.39
C LYS A 312 -35.28 26.40 2.18
N ASN A 313 -35.17 27.57 1.56
CA ASN A 313 -34.18 27.82 0.53
C ASN A 313 -32.77 27.54 1.09
N GLY A 314 -31.89 27.02 0.22
CA GLY A 314 -30.47 26.85 0.52
C GLY A 314 -29.77 28.16 0.86
N LEU A 315 -28.46 28.11 1.10
CA LEU A 315 -27.66 29.33 1.19
C LEU A 315 -27.44 29.98 -0.18
N VAL A 316 -27.62 29.22 -1.25
CA VAL A 316 -27.48 29.67 -2.65
C VAL A 316 -28.58 29.07 -3.50
N GLN A 317 -28.88 29.70 -4.63
CA GLN A 317 -29.89 29.26 -5.59
C GLN A 317 -29.46 29.59 -7.02
N GLU A 318 -29.74 28.67 -7.95
CA GLU A 318 -29.60 28.93 -9.39
C GLU A 318 -30.81 29.73 -9.90
N PHE A 319 -30.54 30.76 -10.68
CA PHE A 319 -31.56 31.52 -11.39
C PHE A 319 -31.10 31.81 -12.83
N ARG A 320 -32.05 32.12 -13.70
CA ARG A 320 -31.75 32.52 -15.08
C ARG A 320 -31.65 34.03 -15.15
N GLN A 321 -30.50 34.54 -15.59
CA GLN A 321 -30.33 35.97 -15.87
C GLN A 321 -30.89 36.31 -17.26
N ASP A 322 -30.70 35.40 -18.23
CA ASP A 322 -31.29 35.46 -19.56
C ASP A 322 -31.71 34.05 -20.04
N TRP A 323 -32.10 33.93 -21.31
CA TRP A 323 -32.54 32.66 -21.90
C TRP A 323 -31.41 31.64 -22.14
N LYS A 324 -30.14 32.06 -22.02
CA LYS A 324 -28.93 31.28 -22.33
C LYS A 324 -28.00 31.05 -21.15
N SER A 325 -28.13 31.84 -20.09
CA SER A 325 -27.15 31.97 -19.02
C SER A 325 -27.83 31.72 -17.68
N SER A 326 -27.37 30.67 -17.00
CA SER A 326 -27.68 30.43 -15.59
C SER A 326 -26.65 31.11 -14.72
N CYS A 327 -27.12 31.75 -13.66
CA CYS A 327 -26.30 32.35 -12.63
C CYS A 327 -26.61 31.71 -11.28
N LEU A 328 -25.63 31.74 -10.37
CA LEU A 328 -25.79 31.28 -9.01
C LEU A 328 -25.75 32.46 -8.05
N GLY A 329 -26.87 32.72 -7.38
CA GLY A 329 -27.00 33.81 -6.40
C GLY A 329 -26.96 33.30 -4.98
N ILE A 330 -26.53 34.17 -4.07
CA ILE A 330 -26.74 33.98 -2.64
C ILE A 330 -28.22 34.26 -2.30
N THR A 331 -28.85 33.40 -1.51
CA THR A 331 -30.24 33.61 -1.06
C THR A 331 -30.28 34.54 0.14
N GLU A 332 -31.46 34.99 0.55
CA GLU A 332 -31.61 35.75 1.80
C GLU A 332 -31.18 34.95 3.03
N GLU A 333 -31.49 33.65 3.07
CA GLU A 333 -30.95 32.73 4.09
C GLU A 333 -29.42 32.63 4.04
N GLY A 334 -28.85 32.63 2.84
CA GLY A 334 -27.40 32.69 2.62
C GLY A 334 -26.78 33.95 3.19
N ARG A 335 -27.40 35.11 2.90
CA ARG A 335 -26.97 36.41 3.41
C ARG A 335 -27.03 36.45 4.93
N ASN A 336 -28.14 36.03 5.53
CA ASN A 336 -28.28 35.98 6.99
C ASN A 336 -27.28 35.03 7.64
N PHE A 337 -27.08 33.84 7.07
CA PHE A 337 -26.05 32.91 7.55
C PHE A 337 -24.65 33.52 7.50
N TYR A 338 -24.32 34.24 6.42
CA TYR A 338 -23.05 34.94 6.27
C TYR A 338 -22.87 35.98 7.38
N ARG A 339 -23.85 36.86 7.60
CA ARG A 339 -23.81 37.90 8.64
C ARG A 339 -23.62 37.29 10.04
N GLU A 340 -24.43 36.29 10.39
CA GLU A 340 -24.40 35.64 11.70
C GLU A 340 -23.10 34.89 11.99
N ASN A 341 -22.43 34.38 10.96
CA ASN A 341 -21.26 33.51 11.12
C ASN A 341 -19.95 34.13 10.62
N TRP A 342 -19.95 35.38 10.14
CA TRP A 342 -18.78 36.02 9.55
C TRP A 342 -17.57 36.01 10.50
N GLN A 343 -17.73 36.49 11.73
CA GLN A 343 -16.65 36.55 12.71
C GLN A 343 -16.10 35.15 13.03
N LYS A 344 -16.99 34.18 13.23
CA LYS A 344 -16.62 32.78 13.46
C LYS A 344 -15.78 32.22 12.31
N TYR A 345 -16.17 32.44 11.06
CA TYR A 345 -15.41 31.93 9.91
C TYR A 345 -14.15 32.74 9.61
N ARG A 346 -14.10 34.02 9.98
CA ARG A 346 -12.88 34.84 9.93
C ARG A 346 -11.82 34.33 10.89
N GLU A 347 -12.22 33.88 12.08
CA GLU A 347 -11.31 33.23 13.04
C GLU A 347 -10.88 31.83 12.59
N LEU A 348 -11.79 31.06 12.00
CA LEU A 348 -11.50 29.69 11.51
C LEU A 348 -10.63 29.67 10.25
N TYR A 349 -10.83 30.64 9.35
CA TYR A 349 -10.18 30.73 8.04
C TYR A 349 -9.67 32.17 7.79
N PRO A 350 -8.67 32.64 8.55
CA PRO A 350 -8.19 34.02 8.45
C PRO A 350 -7.61 34.38 7.08
N GLU A 351 -7.16 33.38 6.31
CA GLU A 351 -6.66 33.53 4.95
C GLU A 351 -7.76 33.76 3.91
N VAL A 352 -9.03 33.60 4.26
CA VAL A 352 -10.15 33.90 3.36
C VAL A 352 -10.49 35.38 3.47
N GLU A 353 -10.33 36.11 2.37
CA GLU A 353 -10.75 37.51 2.24
C GLU A 353 -12.29 37.59 2.18
N ALA A 354 -12.91 37.60 3.35
CA ALA A 354 -14.36 37.72 3.54
C ALA A 354 -14.68 39.16 3.97
N PRO A 355 -15.34 39.98 3.14
CA PRO A 355 -15.69 41.35 3.54
C PRO A 355 -16.62 41.37 4.75
N GLU A 356 -16.48 42.40 5.58
CA GLU A 356 -17.37 42.58 6.73
C GLU A 356 -18.80 42.84 6.23
N PRO A 357 -19.81 42.12 6.75
CA PRO A 357 -21.19 42.35 6.38
C PRO A 357 -21.66 43.73 6.85
N GLU A 358 -22.35 44.46 5.97
CA GLU A 358 -23.07 45.69 6.33
C GLU A 358 -24.28 45.43 7.23
#